data_AF-Q30DN9-F1
#
_entry.id   AF-Q30DN9-F1
#
_cell.length_a   1.000
_cell.length_b   1.000
_cell.length_c   1.000
_cell.angle_alpha   90.00
_cell.angle_beta   90.00
_cell.angle_gamma   90.00
#
_symmetry.space_group_name_H-M   'P 1'
#
loop_
_entity.id
_entity.type
_entity.pdbx_description
1 polymer ?
#
loop_
_entity_poly.entity_id
_entity_poly.type
_entity_poly.pdbx_seq_one_letter_code
_entity_poly.pdbx_strand_id
1 'polypeptide(L)' 'CHSRFNSPTTQDLLYIDPTPDYCVRNESTGSLGTQGRLCNKTSEGMDGCELMCCPAGYDQFKTVQT' A
#
# COMPACT_ATOMS: atom_id res chain seq x y z
N CYS A 1 -21.16 -26.40 4.53
CA CYS A 1 -20.52 -25.08 4.34
C CYS A 1 -21.14 -24.08 5.30
N HIS A 2 -20.37 -23.61 6.27
CA HIS A 2 -20.83 -22.65 7.28
C HIS A 2 -20.70 -21.24 6.69
N SER A 3 -21.78 -20.72 6.10
CA SER A 3 -21.79 -19.38 5.48
C SER A 3 -21.76 -18.31 6.57
N ARG A 4 -20.56 -17.84 6.93
CA ARG A 4 -20.35 -16.70 7.85
C ARG A 4 -20.54 -15.34 7.19
N PHE A 5 -20.84 -15.31 5.89
CA PHE A 5 -20.95 -14.09 5.10
C PHE A 5 -22.33 -14.02 4.44
N ASN A 6 -22.88 -12.80 4.39
CA ASN A 6 -24.08 -12.51 3.64
C ASN A 6 -23.79 -12.64 2.13
N SER A 7 -24.82 -13.00 1.36
CA SER A 7 -24.71 -12.97 -0.10
C SER A 7 -24.40 -11.55 -0.57
N PRO A 8 -23.38 -11.35 -1.41
CA PRO A 8 -23.04 -10.02 -1.92
C PRO A 8 -24.18 -9.45 -2.79
N THR A 9 -24.34 -8.14 -2.71
CA THR A 9 -25.28 -7.35 -3.51
C THR A 9 -24.61 -6.84 -4.79
N THR A 10 -25.38 -6.25 -5.70
CA THR A 10 -24.85 -5.64 -6.94
C THR A 10 -23.99 -4.40 -6.70
N GLN A 11 -24.02 -3.82 -5.50
CA GLN A 11 -23.22 -2.64 -5.14
C GLN A 11 -21.89 -3.02 -4.47
N ASP A 12 -21.69 -4.31 -4.15
CA ASP A 12 -20.49 -4.78 -3.48
C ASP A 12 -19.37 -5.05 -4.49
N LEU A 13 -18.13 -4.71 -4.12
CA LEU A 13 -16.94 -5.04 -4.90
C LEU A 13 -16.44 -6.42 -4.51
N LEU A 14 -16.54 -7.38 -5.44
CA LEU A 14 -15.97 -8.71 -5.29
C LEU A 14 -14.58 -8.76 -5.93
N TYR A 15 -13.61 -9.26 -5.17
CA TYR A 15 -12.29 -9.62 -5.66
C TYR A 15 -12.08 -11.12 -5.46
N ILE A 16 -11.35 -11.75 -6.37
CA ILE A 16 -11.09 -13.20 -6.35
C ILE A 16 -9.62 -13.43 -6.02
N ASP A 17 -8.73 -12.67 -6.66
CA ASP A 17 -7.31 -12.79 -6.48
C ASP A 17 -6.82 -11.96 -5.28
N PRO A 18 -5.87 -12.49 -4.50
CA PRO A 18 -5.26 -11.75 -3.41
C PRO A 18 -4.47 -10.55 -3.94
N THR A 19 -4.43 -9.46 -3.18
CA THR A 19 -3.62 -8.30 -3.52
C THR A 19 -2.13 -8.65 -3.45
N PRO A 20 -1.33 -8.29 -4.47
CA PRO A 20 0.11 -8.49 -4.44
C PRO A 20 0.78 -7.53 -3.45
N ASP A 21 2.04 -7.81 -3.13
CA ASP A 21 2.89 -6.88 -2.40
C ASP A 21 3.30 -5.70 -3.31
N TYR A 22 2.97 -4.48 -2.87
CA TYR A 22 3.28 -3.24 -3.57
C TYR A 22 4.49 -2.50 -2.99
N CYS A 23 5.11 -3.02 -1.92
CA CYS A 23 6.31 -2.44 -1.34
C CYS A 23 7.50 -2.54 -2.30
N VAL A 24 7.65 -3.71 -2.93
CA VAL A 24 8.77 -4.03 -3.82
C VAL A 24 8.35 -3.89 -5.28
N ARG A 25 9.29 -3.49 -6.13
CA ARG A 25 9.08 -3.49 -7.59
C ARG A 25 8.81 -4.91 -8.07
N ASN A 26 7.71 -5.07 -8.80
CA ASN A 26 7.31 -6.34 -9.39
C ASN A 26 6.75 -6.07 -10.80
N GLU A 27 7.53 -6.43 -11.82
CA GLU A 27 7.17 -6.18 -13.23
C GLU A 27 6.01 -7.06 -13.70
N SER A 28 5.85 -8.25 -13.12
CA SER A 28 4.74 -9.16 -13.46
C SER A 28 3.38 -8.59 -13.08
N THR A 29 3.31 -7.84 -11.97
CA THR A 29 2.10 -7.14 -11.54
C THR A 29 2.04 -5.69 -12.02
N GLY A 30 3.13 -5.19 -12.63
CA GLY A 30 3.30 -3.77 -13.00
C GLY A 30 3.54 -2.84 -11.81
N SER A 31 3.80 -3.37 -10.62
CA SER A 31 4.12 -2.57 -9.43
C SER A 31 5.53 -1.99 -9.53
N LEU A 32 5.67 -0.68 -9.30
CA LEU A 32 6.97 0.00 -9.26
C LEU A 32 7.64 -0.07 -7.88
N GLY A 33 6.93 -0.56 -6.85
CA GLY A 33 7.38 -0.45 -5.47
C GLY A 33 7.15 0.95 -4.87
N THR A 34 7.53 1.12 -3.60
CA THR A 34 7.38 2.40 -2.88
C THR A 34 8.69 3.15 -2.63
N GLN A 35 9.82 2.62 -3.11
CA GLN A 35 11.13 3.26 -2.95
C GLN A 35 11.15 4.67 -3.59
N GLY A 36 11.66 5.65 -2.86
CA GLY A 36 11.77 7.04 -3.33
C GLY A 36 10.47 7.84 -3.30
N ARG A 37 9.36 7.27 -2.80
CA ARG A 37 8.12 8.03 -2.58
C ARG A 37 8.25 8.92 -1.35
N LEU A 38 7.63 10.10 -1.44
CA LEU A 38 7.51 11.00 -0.29
C LEU A 38 6.46 10.46 0.69
N CYS A 39 6.76 10.56 1.97
CA CYS A 39 5.88 10.13 3.06
C CYS A 39 5.86 11.18 4.17
N ASN A 40 4.80 11.17 4.97
CA ASN A 40 4.65 12.05 6.12
C ASN A 40 5.08 11.32 7.40
N LYS A 41 6.15 11.79 8.06
CA LYS A 41 6.66 11.15 9.27
C LYS A 41 5.69 11.20 10.46
N THR A 42 4.82 12.22 10.52
CA THR A 42 3.88 12.38 11.64
C THR A 42 2.55 11.68 11.41
N SER A 43 2.31 11.15 10.20
CA SER A 43 1.08 10.42 9.91
C SER A 43 1.22 8.95 10.30
N GLU A 44 0.16 8.42 10.91
CA GLU A 44 0.00 6.99 11.22
C GLU A 44 -0.80 6.26 10.11
N GLY A 45 -1.29 7.01 9.11
CA GLY A 45 -2.10 6.48 8.01
C GLY A 45 -1.30 5.97 6.82
N MET A 46 -1.99 5.72 5.71
CA MET A 46 -1.38 5.23 4.47
C MET A 46 -0.37 6.20 3.84
N ASP A 47 -0.33 7.46 4.25
CA ASP A 47 0.69 8.44 3.86
C ASP A 47 1.89 8.47 4.84
N GLY A 48 1.77 7.76 5.96
CA GLY A 48 2.77 7.61 6.99
C GLY A 48 4.00 6.86 6.51
N CYS A 49 5.20 7.31 6.90
CA CYS A 49 6.44 6.67 6.49
C CYS A 49 6.57 5.21 6.97
N GLU A 50 5.94 4.86 8.09
CA GLU A 50 5.94 3.48 8.61
C GLU A 50 5.21 2.51 7.67
N LEU A 51 4.08 2.92 7.10
CA LEU A 51 3.32 2.10 6.14
C LEU A 51 3.85 2.24 4.72
N MET A 52 4.18 3.46 4.29
CA MET A 52 4.63 3.75 2.92
C MET A 52 5.97 3.14 2.58
N CYS A 53 6.91 3.15 3.53
CA CYS A 53 8.25 2.63 3.31
C CYS A 53 8.40 1.16 3.73
N CYS A 54 7.30 0.56 4.21
CA CYS A 54 7.23 -0.83 4.64
C CYS A 54 8.36 -1.16 5.66
N PRO A 55 8.77 -2.42 5.91
CA PRO A 55 9.79 -2.70 6.92
C PRO A 55 11.21 -2.27 6.52
N ALA A 56 11.41 -1.71 5.32
CA ALA A 56 12.72 -1.26 4.84
C ALA A 56 13.22 0.02 5.54
N GLY A 57 12.32 0.77 6.18
CA GLY A 57 12.63 2.08 6.78
C GLY A 57 12.65 3.22 5.76
N TYR A 58 12.90 4.44 6.23
CA TYR A 58 12.83 5.65 5.41
C TYR A 58 14.05 6.56 5.62
N ASP A 59 14.54 7.13 4.53
CA ASP A 59 15.58 8.14 4.56
C ASP A 59 14.97 9.54 4.75
N GLN A 60 15.60 10.35 5.59
CA GLN A 60 15.16 11.73 5.85
C GLN A 60 15.91 12.71 4.95
N PHE A 61 15.36 12.98 3.77
CA PHE A 61 15.90 14.04 2.91
C PHE A 61 15.22 15.36 3.23
N LYS A 62 15.99 16.37 3.67
CA LYS A 62 15.50 17.75 3.70
C LYS A 62 15.47 18.25 2.26
N THR A 63 14.32 18.21 1.61
CA THR A 63 14.13 18.94 0.37
C THR A 63 14.24 20.43 0.68
N VAL A 64 15.32 21.08 0.22
CA VAL A 64 15.37 22.54 0.15
C VAL A 64 14.37 22.93 -0.95
N GLN A 65 13.13 23.18 -0.55
CA GLN A 65 12.10 23.65 -1.47
C GLN A 65 12.50 25.07 -1.89
N THR A 66 13.10 25.18 -3.07
CA THR A 66 13.51 26.45 -3.70
C THR A 66 12.48 26.84 -4.74
#